data_AF-A0A382GWH8-F1
#
_entry.id   AF-A0A382GWH8-F1
#
_cell.length_a   1.000
_cell.length_b   1.000
_cell.length_c   1.000
_cell.angle_alpha   90.00
_cell.angle_beta   90.00
_cell.angle_gamma   90.00
#
_symmetry.space_group_name_H-M   'P 1'
#
loop_
_entity.id
_entity.type
_entity.pdbx_description
1 polymer ?
#
loop_
_entity_poly.entity_id
_entity_poly.type
_entity_poly.pdbx_seq_one_letter_code
_entity_poly.pdbx_strand_id
1 'polypeptide(L)'
;EEIGLKRSEVNILGSLDSMVSRFNISVTPFVGIISKETKTNSDSEEIEVCFKVPLSFLLDDKRLRNDAVRRGNETFYVPAYSFKTYVIWGLTAMITVNFLNSALDAGIDLKNPTEILGEKE
;
A
#
# COMPACT_ATOMS: atom_id res chain seq x y z
N GLU A 1 -0.55 -7.95 -18.57
CA GLU A 1 -1.27 -6.72 -18.93
C GLU A 1 -0.39 -5.54 -18.53
N GLU A 2 -0.53 -4.93 -17.36
CA GLU A 2 0.25 -3.74 -16.97
C GLU A 2 1.77 -3.94 -16.88
N ILE A 3 2.23 -4.98 -16.17
CA ILE A 3 3.67 -5.21 -15.88
C ILE A 3 4.26 -6.45 -16.57
N GLY A 4 3.51 -7.07 -17.48
CA GLY A 4 3.97 -8.28 -18.20
C GLY A 4 4.17 -9.56 -17.35
N LEU A 5 3.74 -9.57 -16.08
CA LEU A 5 3.89 -10.72 -15.18
C LEU A 5 3.08 -11.93 -15.68
N LYS A 6 3.73 -13.08 -15.89
CA LYS A 6 3.04 -14.31 -16.29
C LYS A 6 2.38 -14.96 -15.09
N ARG A 7 1.22 -15.59 -15.29
CA ARG A 7 0.50 -16.30 -14.22
C ARG A 7 1.36 -17.37 -13.53
N SER A 8 2.26 -18.03 -14.27
CA SER A 8 3.19 -19.04 -13.75
C SER A 8 4.32 -18.47 -12.89
N GLU A 9 4.53 -17.16 -12.90
CA GLU A 9 5.61 -16.47 -12.17
C GLU A 9 5.15 -15.91 -10.81
N VAL A 10 3.89 -16.16 -10.44
CA VAL A 10 3.31 -15.72 -9.17
C VAL A 10 2.63 -16.87 -8.44
N ASN A 11 3.00 -17.05 -7.17
CA ASN A 11 2.32 -17.93 -6.24
C ASN A 11 1.36 -17.11 -5.38
N ILE A 12 0.05 -17.27 -5.58
CA ILE A 12 -0.97 -16.53 -4.82
C ILE A 12 -1.13 -17.17 -3.45
N LEU A 13 -0.98 -16.37 -2.38
CA LEU A 13 -1.14 -16.83 -1.00
C LEU A 13 -2.60 -16.76 -0.54
N GLY A 14 -3.32 -15.71 -0.96
CA GLY A 14 -4.70 -15.49 -0.56
C GLY A 14 -5.15 -14.06 -0.82
N SER A 15 -6.40 -13.76 -0.46
CA SER A 15 -6.98 -12.42 -0.49
C SER A 15 -6.87 -11.73 0.87
N LEU A 16 -6.80 -10.41 0.84
CA LEU A 16 -7.03 -9.56 2.01
C LEU A 16 -8.52 -9.18 2.11
N ASP A 17 -8.89 -8.53 3.21
CA ASP A 17 -10.24 -7.99 3.38
C ASP A 17 -10.57 -6.98 2.28
N SER A 18 -11.77 -7.09 1.72
CA SER A 18 -12.24 -6.13 0.72
C SER A 18 -12.38 -4.74 1.33
N MET A 19 -11.97 -3.74 0.55
CA MET A 19 -12.07 -2.32 0.90
C MET A 19 -12.97 -1.60 -0.10
N VAL A 20 -13.62 -0.54 0.34
CA VAL A 20 -14.40 0.33 -0.55
C VAL A 20 -13.57 1.56 -0.89
N SER A 21 -13.45 1.88 -2.18
CA SER A 21 -12.78 3.08 -2.66
C SER A 21 -13.63 4.34 -2.44
N ARG A 22 -13.03 5.52 -2.56
CA ARG A 22 -13.75 6.81 -2.47
C ARG A 22 -14.94 6.90 -3.44
N PHE A 23 -14.85 6.20 -4.58
CA PHE A 23 -15.88 6.18 -5.62
C PHE A 23 -16.92 5.05 -5.43
N ASN A 24 -17.00 4.49 -4.22
CA ASN A 24 -17.93 3.41 -3.88
C ASN A 24 -17.72 2.11 -4.67
N ILE A 25 -16.49 1.85 -5.10
CA ILE A 25 -16.08 0.62 -5.78
C ILE A 25 -15.50 -0.34 -4.75
N SER A 26 -15.97 -1.58 -4.74
CA SER A 26 -15.39 -2.65 -3.90
C SER A 26 -14.11 -3.17 -4.55
N VAL A 27 -13.05 -3.23 -3.75
CA VAL A 27 -11.71 -3.66 -4.17
C VAL A 27 -11.28 -4.83 -3.27
N THR A 28 -10.90 -5.94 -3.89
CA THR A 28 -10.42 -7.14 -3.19
C THR A 28 -8.94 -7.37 -3.51
N PRO A 29 -8.02 -7.03 -2.59
CA PRO A 29 -6.60 -7.22 -2.83
C PRO A 29 -6.19 -8.70 -2.72
N PHE A 30 -5.24 -9.12 -3.53
CA PHE A 30 -4.61 -10.44 -3.44
C PHE A 30 -3.11 -10.30 -3.16
N VAL A 31 -2.59 -11.19 -2.33
CA VAL A 31 -1.16 -11.27 -2.00
C VAL A 31 -0.55 -12.43 -2.77
N GLY A 32 0.56 -12.16 -3.47
CA GLY A 32 1.32 -13.17 -4.20
C GLY A 32 2.82 -13.02 -3.98
N ILE A 33 3.52 -14.14 -4.04
CA ILE A 33 4.99 -14.20 -4.04
C ILE A 33 5.48 -14.33 -5.48
N ILE A 34 6.44 -13.50 -5.85
CA ILE A 34 7.15 -13.56 -7.14
C ILE A 34 8.64 -13.79 -6.90
N SER A 35 9.35 -14.30 -7.91
CA SER A 35 10.80 -14.43 -7.86
C SER A 35 11.47 -13.06 -7.78
N LYS A 36 12.62 -12.98 -7.10
CA LYS A 36 13.46 -11.77 -7.11
C LYS A 36 13.86 -11.38 -8.54
N GLU A 37 14.07 -12.38 -9.38
CA GLU A 37 14.50 -12.25 -10.79
C GLU A 37 13.35 -11.95 -11.75
N THR A 38 12.10 -11.87 -11.25
CA THR A 38 10.96 -11.48 -12.06
C THR A 38 11.20 -10.09 -12.66
N LYS A 39 11.21 -10.03 -13.99
CA LYS A 39 11.31 -8.79 -14.75
C LYS A 39 9.90 -8.26 -14.99
N THR A 40 9.69 -7.01 -14.64
CA THR A 40 8.50 -6.26 -15.05
C THR A 40 8.72 -5.69 -16.44
N ASN A 41 7.71 -5.73 -17.29
CA ASN A 41 7.76 -5.05 -18.59
C ASN A 41 7.89 -3.54 -18.35
N SER A 42 8.88 -2.90 -18.99
CA SER A 42 9.11 -1.46 -18.97
C SER A 42 8.47 -0.74 -20.16
N ASP A 43 7.91 -1.48 -21.10
CA ASP A 43 7.29 -0.94 -22.33
C ASP A 43 5.77 -1.04 -22.22
N SER A 44 5.21 -0.31 -21.24
CA SER A 44 3.78 -0.21 -20.99
C SER A 44 3.35 1.23 -21.27
N GLU A 45 2.30 1.41 -22.07
CA GLU A 45 1.71 2.73 -22.32
C GLU A 45 0.95 3.28 -21.09
N GLU A 46 0.58 2.40 -20.16
CA GLU A 46 -0.20 2.74 -18.97
C GLU A 46 0.66 2.97 -17.72
N ILE A 47 1.87 2.39 -17.68
CA ILE A 47 2.72 2.38 -16.49
C ILE A 47 4.01 3.18 -16.73
N GLU A 48 4.13 4.33 -16.08
CA GLU A 48 5.34 5.16 -16.13
C GLU A 48 6.54 4.48 -15.47
N VAL A 49 6.34 3.80 -14.33
CA VAL A 49 7.44 3.18 -13.58
C VAL A 49 6.99 2.02 -12.69
N CYS A 50 7.83 0.99 -12.64
CA CYS A 50 7.76 -0.08 -11.66
C CYS A 50 8.89 0.06 -10.63
N PHE A 51 8.57 0.04 -9.34
CA PHE A 51 9.56 0.09 -8.28
C PHE A 51 9.21 -0.86 -7.13
N LYS A 52 10.22 -1.22 -6.34
CA LYS A 52 10.09 -2.10 -5.17
C LYS A 52 10.40 -1.29 -3.90
N VAL A 53 9.59 -1.50 -2.87
CA VAL A 53 9.77 -0.88 -1.55
C VAL A 53 10.12 -1.99 -0.55
N PRO A 54 11.21 -1.85 0.24
CA PRO A 54 11.51 -2.81 1.29
C PRO A 54 10.38 -2.86 2.32
N LEU A 55 9.99 -4.07 2.76
CA LEU A 55 9.00 -4.21 3.83
C LEU A 55 9.46 -3.51 5.12
N SER A 56 10.76 -3.56 5.43
CA SER A 56 11.34 -2.86 6.58
C SER A 56 11.11 -1.35 6.55
N PHE A 57 11.07 -0.73 5.37
CA PHE A 57 10.77 0.71 5.25
C PHE A 57 9.31 0.99 5.62
N LEU A 58 8.38 0.14 5.19
CA LEU A 58 6.96 0.31 5.49
C LEU A 58 6.63 -0.02 6.95
N LEU A 59 7.32 -1.01 7.53
CA LEU A 59 7.19 -1.42 8.94
C LEU A 59 7.71 -0.35 9.93
N ASP A 60 8.62 0.52 9.50
CA ASP A 60 9.10 1.66 10.31
C ASP A 60 8.03 2.75 10.46
N ASP A 61 6.96 2.70 9.64
CA ASP A 61 5.81 3.60 9.66
C ASP A 61 6.16 5.11 9.75
N LYS A 62 7.27 5.52 9.13
CA LYS A 62 7.63 6.94 9.03
C LYS A 62 6.78 7.63 7.96
N ARG A 63 5.67 8.18 8.42
CA ARG A 63 4.66 8.85 7.60
C ARG A 63 5.16 10.23 7.15
N LEU A 64 4.94 10.57 5.87
CA LEU A 64 5.05 11.92 5.31
C LEU A 64 3.83 12.78 5.70
N ARG A 65 2.64 12.16 5.70
CA ARG A 65 1.37 12.76 6.12
C ARG A 65 0.48 11.70 6.74
N ASN A 66 -0.52 12.14 7.49
CA ASN A 66 -1.53 11.29 8.08
C ASN A 66 -2.92 11.91 7.83
N ASP A 67 -3.46 11.63 6.65
CA ASP A 67 -4.62 12.32 6.12
C ASP A 67 -5.92 11.80 6.77
N ALA A 68 -6.70 12.68 7.39
CA ALA A 68 -8.00 12.32 7.97
C ALA A 68 -9.06 12.10 6.87
N VAL A 69 -9.62 10.89 6.81
CA VAL A 69 -10.64 10.47 5.85
C VAL A 69 -11.89 10.06 6.61
N ARG A 70 -12.99 10.80 6.39
CA ARG A 70 -14.28 10.49 7.02
C ARG A 70 -15.09 9.52 6.16
N ARG A 71 -15.58 8.44 6.77
CA ARG A 71 -16.54 7.49 6.17
C ARG A 71 -17.70 7.27 7.12
N GLY A 72 -18.87 7.80 6.76
CA GLY A 72 -20.04 7.78 7.64
C GLY A 72 -19.73 8.50 8.95
N ASN A 73 -19.84 7.78 10.06
CA ASN A 73 -19.57 8.28 11.40
C ASN A 73 -18.13 7.97 11.89
N GLU A 74 -17.33 7.27 11.09
CA GLU A 74 -15.96 6.91 11.43
C GLU A 74 -14.96 7.84 10.70
N THR A 75 -13.86 8.13 11.38
CA THR A 75 -12.70 8.83 10.80
C THR A 75 -11.52 7.87 10.80
N PHE A 76 -10.89 7.73 9.65
CA PHE A 76 -9.66 6.97 9.47
C PHE A 76 -8.51 7.94 9.19
N TYR A 77 -7.32 7.61 9.65
CA TYR A 77 -6.11 8.39 9.44
C TYR A 77 -5.19 7.61 8.50
N VAL A 78 -5.20 8.01 7.23
CA VAL A 78 -4.52 7.28 6.16
C VAL A 78 -3.11 7.80 6.00
N PRO A 79 -2.08 6.94 6.12
CA PRO A 79 -0.71 7.37 5.97
C PRO A 79 -0.39 7.68 4.50
N ALA A 80 0.51 8.64 4.32
CA ALA A 80 1.29 8.78 3.09
C ALA A 80 2.76 8.49 3.42
N TYR A 81 3.44 7.71 2.59
CA TYR A 81 4.87 7.40 2.74
C TYR A 81 5.67 8.03 1.61
N SER A 82 6.77 8.69 1.93
CA SER A 82 7.72 9.20 0.93
C SER A 82 8.85 8.18 0.73
N PHE A 83 8.90 7.54 -0.43
CA PHE A 83 9.97 6.60 -0.77
C PHE A 83 10.70 7.07 -2.03
N LYS A 84 11.95 7.54 -1.84
CA LYS A 84 12.72 8.21 -2.90
C LYS A 84 11.93 9.41 -3.44
N THR A 85 11.57 9.39 -4.73
CA THR A 85 10.80 10.43 -5.41
C THR A 85 9.30 10.11 -5.47
N TYR A 86 8.87 8.95 -4.95
CA TYR A 86 7.48 8.48 -5.03
C TYR A 86 6.77 8.67 -3.71
N VAL A 87 5.48 8.97 -3.79
CA VAL A 87 4.59 9.02 -2.63
C VAL A 87 3.58 7.88 -2.72
N ILE A 88 3.49 7.07 -1.68
CA ILE A 88 2.53 5.98 -1.54
C ILE A 88 1.42 6.48 -0.62
N TRP A 89 0.19 6.63 -1.11
CA TRP A 89 -0.90 7.26 -0.37
C TRP A 89 -2.27 6.71 -0.79
N GLY A 90 -3.33 7.14 -0.11
CA GLY A 90 -4.70 6.80 -0.46
C GLY A 90 -5.00 5.30 -0.31
N LEU A 91 -5.80 4.74 -1.23
CA LEU A 91 -6.22 3.34 -1.15
C LEU A 91 -5.03 2.37 -1.18
N THR A 92 -3.98 2.67 -1.95
CA THR A 92 -2.77 1.85 -2.00
C THR A 92 -2.09 1.77 -0.63
N ALA A 93 -1.98 2.90 0.09
CA ALA A 93 -1.42 2.92 1.44
C ALA A 93 -2.31 2.14 2.42
N MET A 94 -3.63 2.25 2.30
CA MET A 94 -4.57 1.47 3.13
C MET A 94 -4.44 -0.04 2.91
N ILE A 95 -4.38 -0.49 1.65
CA ILE A 95 -4.17 -1.90 1.30
C ILE A 95 -2.82 -2.38 1.83
N THR A 96 -1.77 -1.54 1.70
CA THR A 96 -0.43 -1.84 2.20
C THR A 96 -0.45 -2.03 3.72
N VAL A 97 -1.05 -1.12 4.48
CA VAL A 97 -1.16 -1.26 5.94
C VAL A 97 -2.00 -2.47 6.34
N ASN A 98 -3.10 -2.74 5.63
CA ASN A 98 -3.89 -3.95 5.87
C ASN A 98 -3.06 -5.23 5.69
N PHE A 99 -2.25 -5.30 4.62
CA PHE A 99 -1.30 -6.40 4.44
C PHE A 99 -0.31 -6.50 5.61
N LEU A 100 0.34 -5.40 5.99
CA LEU A 100 1.35 -5.40 7.06
C LEU A 100 0.77 -5.82 8.40
N ASN A 101 -0.43 -5.35 8.75
CA ASN A 101 -1.10 -5.71 9.98
C ASN A 101 -1.56 -7.17 9.97
N SER A 102 -2.15 -7.65 8.86
CA SER A 102 -2.72 -9.01 8.79
C SER A 102 -1.67 -10.10 8.60
N ALA A 103 -0.58 -9.83 7.89
CA ALA A 103 0.42 -10.84 7.54
C ALA A 103 1.69 -10.76 8.39
N LEU A 104 2.00 -9.60 8.99
CA LEU A 104 3.25 -9.35 9.70
C LEU A 104 3.02 -8.76 11.10
N ASP A 105 1.78 -8.71 11.59
CA ASP A 105 1.41 -8.20 12.92
C ASP A 105 1.96 -6.79 13.22
N ALA A 106 2.03 -5.93 12.21
CA ALA A 106 2.72 -4.63 12.31
C ALA A 106 2.08 -3.64 13.30
N GLY A 107 0.80 -3.83 13.66
CA GLY A 107 0.11 -2.99 14.64
C GLY A 107 -0.04 -1.51 14.26
N ILE A 108 0.02 -1.19 12.96
CA ILE A 108 -0.09 0.18 12.46
C ILE A 108 -1.54 0.68 12.65
N ASP A 109 -1.70 1.76 13.41
CA ASP A 109 -3.00 2.33 13.74
C ASP A 109 -3.49 3.31 12.66
N LEU A 110 -4.70 3.06 12.16
CA LEU A 110 -5.43 3.91 11.21
C LEU A 110 -6.67 4.56 11.85
N LYS A 111 -7.00 4.27 13.11
CA LYS A 111 -8.17 4.79 13.82
C LYS A 111 -7.87 6.08 14.57
N ASN A 112 -6.63 6.23 15.04
CA ASN A 112 -6.21 7.40 15.78
C ASN A 112 -5.19 8.23 14.98
N PRO A 113 -5.14 9.56 15.23
CA PRO A 113 -4.08 10.37 14.66
C PRO A 113 -2.72 9.92 15.22
N THR A 114 -1.74 9.82 14.32
CA THR A 114 -0.33 9.58 14.63
C THR A 114 0.44 10.84 14.29
N GLU A 115 1.31 11.28 15.20
CA GLU A 115 2.19 12.43 14.98
C GLU A 115 3.18 12.15 13.85
N ILE A 116 3.41 13.16 13.00
CA ILE A 116 4.38 13.08 11.92
C ILE A 116 5.75 13.52 12.44
N LEU A 117 6.73 12.62 12.39
CA LEU A 117 8.11 12.92 12.78
C LEU A 117 8.69 13.99 11.85
N GLY A 118 8.78 15.23 12.34
CA GLY A 118 9.18 16.41 11.58
C GLY A 118 8.33 17.64 11.84
N GLU A 119 7.19 17.51 12.52
CA GLU A 119 6.36 18.64 13.02
C GLU A 119 6.86 19.20 14.37
N LYS A 120 8.18 19.29 14.56
CA LYS A 120 8.73 20.23 15.55
C LYS A 120 9.41 21.35 14.76
N GLU A 121 8.88 22.56 14.95
CA GLU A 121 9.48 23.83 14.52
C GLU A 121 10.98 23.90 14.82
#